data_AF-A0A1J4TZE4-F1
#
_entry.id   AF-A0A1J4TZE4-F1
#
_cell.length_a   1.000
_cell.length_b   1.000
_cell.length_c   1.000
_cell.angle_alpha   90.00
_cell.angle_beta   90.00
_cell.angle_gamma   90.00
#
_symmetry.space_group_name_H-M   'P 1'
#
loop_
_entity.id
_entity.type
_entity.pdbx_description
1 polymer ?
#
loop_
_entity_poly.entity_id
_entity_poly.type
_entity_poly.pdbx_seq_one_letter_code
_entity_poly.pdbx_strand_id
1 'polypeptide(L)'
;MVSGLLIGNQIGNPWLAFLMGVISHFVLDAIPHDIRELNEWQNRDNNKKKQAIEGYFDAFFILLLTIFLLSINKLSLGQTTVSALVGVFMPDLLWIMPWVFNYKNKWLEKYENFHLTVHKLIYKKIYITAWIAIPLQLAFFLILFSIYLSIE
;
A
#
# COMPACT_ATOMS: atom_id res chain seq x y z
N MET A 1 1.20 -2.44 1.92
CA MET A 1 0.48 -3.20 0.87
C MET A 1 0.57 -4.72 0.98
N VAL A 2 1.76 -5.34 1.04
CA VAL A 2 1.93 -6.81 1.11
C VAL A 2 1.09 -7.48 2.21
N SER A 3 1.03 -6.88 3.40
CA SER A 3 0.28 -7.44 4.53
C SER A 3 -1.20 -7.68 4.20
N GLY A 4 -1.82 -6.83 3.38
CA GLY A 4 -3.21 -6.99 2.95
C GLY A 4 -3.43 -8.20 2.04
N LEU A 5 -2.45 -8.54 1.18
CA LEU A 5 -2.47 -9.75 0.37
C LEU A 5 -2.40 -11.01 1.24
N LEU A 6 -1.47 -11.03 2.20
CA LEU A 6 -1.25 -12.18 3.09
C LEU A 6 -2.47 -12.43 3.99
N ILE A 7 -3.05 -11.36 4.55
CA ILE A 7 -4.26 -11.44 5.38
C ILE A 7 -5.45 -11.87 4.52
N GLY A 8 -5.66 -11.25 3.35
CA GLY A 8 -6.80 -11.52 2.49
C GLY A 8 -6.85 -12.96 1.96
N ASN A 9 -5.68 -13.56 1.67
CA ASN A 9 -5.60 -14.94 1.20
C ASN A 9 -6.13 -15.95 2.24
N GLN A 10 -6.00 -15.66 3.54
CA GLN A 10 -6.37 -16.59 4.62
C GLN A 10 -7.89 -16.61 4.92
N ILE A 11 -8.66 -15.68 4.38
CA ILE A 11 -10.04 -15.42 4.80
C ILE A 11 -11.07 -16.30 4.08
N GLY A 12 -10.70 -16.93 2.96
CA GLY A 12 -11.59 -17.81 2.18
C GLY A 12 -12.76 -17.10 1.46
N ASN A 13 -13.11 -15.86 1.85
CA ASN A 13 -14.15 -15.05 1.25
C ASN A 13 -13.54 -13.90 0.41
N PRO A 14 -13.82 -13.80 -0.90
CA PRO A 14 -13.22 -12.79 -1.77
C PRO A 14 -13.62 -11.35 -1.42
N TRP A 15 -14.86 -11.11 -0.99
CA TRP A 15 -15.32 -9.76 -0.60
C TRP A 15 -14.61 -9.27 0.64
N LEU A 16 -14.46 -10.15 1.63
CA LEU A 16 -13.74 -9.81 2.85
C LEU A 16 -12.23 -9.69 2.60
N ALA A 17 -11.66 -10.50 1.70
CA ALA A 17 -10.27 -10.38 1.25
C ALA A 17 -10.00 -9.02 0.59
N PHE A 18 -10.90 -8.56 -0.28
CA PHE A 18 -10.84 -7.21 -0.86
C PHE A 18 -10.89 -6.13 0.22
N LEU A 19 -11.87 -6.19 1.13
CA LEU A 19 -12.03 -5.21 2.19
C LEU A 19 -10.80 -5.15 3.10
N MET A 20 -10.24 -6.31 3.47
CA MET A 20 -9.02 -6.39 4.26
C MET A 20 -7.79 -5.87 3.51
N GLY A 21 -7.74 -6.04 2.19
CA GLY A 21 -6.73 -5.39 1.34
C GLY A 21 -6.80 -3.87 1.42
N VAL A 22 -8.00 -3.30 1.26
CA VAL A 22 -8.25 -1.85 1.34
C VAL A 22 -7.90 -1.31 2.73
N ILE A 23 -8.38 -1.96 3.79
CA ILE A 23 -8.11 -1.54 5.17
C ILE A 23 -6.60 -1.61 5.45
N SER A 24 -5.94 -2.70 5.07
CA SER A 24 -4.50 -2.87 5.31
C SER A 24 -3.67 -1.81 4.58
N HIS A 25 -4.09 -1.38 3.39
CA HIS A 25 -3.45 -0.27 2.68
C HIS A 25 -3.49 1.01 3.54
N PHE A 26 -4.68 1.50 3.91
CA PHE A 26 -4.80 2.72 4.71
C PHE A 26 -4.17 2.63 6.10
N VAL A 27 -4.21 1.47 6.76
CA VAL A 27 -3.55 1.26 8.05
C VAL A 27 -2.03 1.43 7.92
N LEU A 28 -1.44 0.91 6.85
CA LEU A 28 0.00 1.02 6.61
C LEU A 28 0.40 2.42 6.15
N ASP A 29 -0.42 3.07 5.34
CA ASP A 29 -0.18 4.45 4.87
C ASP A 29 -0.25 5.46 6.01
N ALA A 30 -1.03 5.18 7.05
CA ALA A 30 -1.07 6.01 8.25
C ALA A 30 0.28 5.99 9.00
N ILE A 31 1.11 4.95 8.85
CA ILE A 31 2.42 4.84 9.50
C ILE A 31 3.41 5.73 8.72
N PRO A 32 4.16 6.63 9.39
CA PRO A 32 5.14 7.48 8.72
C PRO A 32 6.16 6.65 7.94
N HIS A 33 6.15 6.78 6.61
CA HIS A 33 7.02 6.03 5.72
C HIS A 33 7.74 6.87 4.67
N ASP A 34 7.20 8.04 4.29
CA ASP A 34 7.86 8.94 3.37
C ASP A 34 8.56 10.12 4.10
N ILE A 35 9.83 10.29 3.76
CA ILE A 35 10.72 11.37 4.22
C ILE A 35 10.26 12.73 3.65
N ARG A 36 9.57 12.73 2.50
CA ARG A 36 9.24 13.91 1.70
C ARG A 36 7.78 14.37 1.81
N GLU A 37 6.91 13.53 2.33
CA GLU A 37 5.58 13.90 2.83
C GLU A 37 5.58 15.17 3.69
N LEU A 38 6.69 15.47 4.37
CA LEU A 38 6.87 16.64 5.25
C LEU A 38 7.03 17.96 4.49
N ASN A 39 7.72 17.95 3.34
CA ASN A 39 8.25 19.16 2.71
C ASN A 39 7.66 19.45 1.32
N GLU A 40 7.16 18.44 0.60
CA GLU A 40 6.84 18.57 -0.82
C GLU A 40 5.34 18.61 -1.13
N TRP A 41 4.48 18.21 -0.21
CA TRP A 41 3.03 18.23 -0.42
C TRP A 41 2.45 19.66 -0.48
N GLN A 42 3.24 20.66 -0.06
CA GLN A 42 2.96 22.09 -0.29
C GLN A 42 3.40 22.59 -1.69
N ASN A 43 4.29 21.88 -2.40
CA ASN A 43 4.79 22.23 -3.73
C ASN A 43 4.41 21.15 -4.76
N ARG A 44 3.11 21.07 -5.07
CA ARG A 44 2.47 20.03 -5.91
C ARG A 44 3.03 19.84 -7.33
N ASP A 45 3.86 20.75 -7.85
CA ASP A 45 4.25 20.73 -9.27
C ASP A 45 5.60 20.08 -9.59
N ASN A 46 6.56 19.98 -8.66
CA ASN A 46 7.93 19.61 -9.01
C ASN A 46 8.35 18.14 -8.77
N ASN A 47 7.52 17.29 -8.15
CA ASN A 47 7.92 15.92 -7.80
C ASN A 47 6.97 14.79 -8.25
N LYS A 48 6.04 15.06 -9.18
CA LYS A 48 5.08 14.07 -9.71
C LYS A 48 5.76 12.80 -10.25
N LYS A 49 6.93 12.95 -10.90
CA LYS A 49 7.72 11.81 -11.41
C LYS A 49 8.26 10.92 -10.29
N LYS A 50 8.62 11.49 -9.14
CA LYS A 50 9.22 10.73 -8.04
C LYS A 50 8.16 9.96 -7.26
N GLN A 51 7.01 10.58 -7.00
CA GLN A 51 5.84 9.89 -6.40
C GLN A 51 5.37 8.73 -7.27
N ALA A 52 5.37 8.91 -8.60
CA ALA A 52 5.08 7.82 -9.52
C ALA A 52 6.11 6.69 -9.41
N ILE A 53 7.42 7.01 -9.32
CA ILE A 53 8.49 6.02 -9.16
C ILE A 53 8.33 5.22 -7.86
N GLU A 54 8.01 5.87 -6.74
CA GLU A 54 7.77 5.21 -5.45
C GLU A 54 6.61 4.22 -5.54
N GLY A 55 5.46 4.63 -6.09
CA GLY A 55 4.33 3.73 -6.34
C GLY A 55 4.66 2.58 -7.31
N TYR A 56 5.51 2.82 -8.33
CA TYR A 56 5.99 1.74 -9.21
C TYR A 56 6.84 0.72 -8.47
N PHE A 57 7.73 1.16 -7.56
CA PHE A 57 8.55 0.25 -6.75
C PHE A 57 7.68 -0.62 -5.84
N ASP A 58 6.66 -0.05 -5.20
CA ASP A 58 5.74 -0.80 -4.35
C ASP A 58 4.95 -1.85 -5.15
N ALA A 59 4.40 -1.46 -6.31
CA ALA A 59 3.70 -2.38 -7.19
C ALA A 59 4.60 -3.48 -7.73
N PHE A 60 5.84 -3.14 -8.11
CA PHE A 60 6.83 -4.10 -8.58
C PHE A 60 7.22 -5.09 -7.47
N PHE A 61 7.42 -4.61 -6.24
CA PHE A 61 7.80 -5.47 -5.12
C PHE A 61 6.67 -6.44 -4.75
N ILE A 62 5.42 -5.98 -4.73
CA ILE A 62 4.25 -6.85 -4.52
C ILE A 62 4.14 -7.90 -5.61
N LEU A 63 4.37 -7.53 -6.87
CA LEU A 63 4.35 -8.47 -7.99
C LEU A 63 5.42 -9.55 -7.81
N LEU A 64 6.67 -9.16 -7.54
CA LEU A 64 7.77 -10.11 -7.30
C LEU A 64 7.46 -11.04 -6.13
N LEU A 65 6.94 -10.50 -5.03
CA LEU A 65 6.60 -11.30 -3.86
C LEU A 65 5.44 -12.27 -4.13
N THR A 66 4.43 -11.81 -4.87
CA THR A 66 3.30 -12.65 -5.29
C THR A 66 3.81 -13.82 -6.14
N ILE A 67 4.68 -13.55 -7.13
CA ILE A 67 5.30 -14.58 -7.97
C ILE A 67 6.12 -15.55 -7.12
N PHE A 68 6.91 -15.05 -6.17
CA PHE A 68 7.70 -15.88 -5.26
C PHE A 68 6.82 -16.78 -4.40
N LEU A 69 5.75 -16.25 -3.81
CA LEU A 69 4.84 -17.04 -2.96
C LEU A 69 4.06 -18.09 -3.76
N LEU A 70 3.71 -17.78 -5.01
CA LEU A 70 3.13 -18.76 -5.94
C LEU A 70 4.13 -19.86 -6.28
N SER A 71 5.41 -19.54 -6.50
CA SER A 71 6.42 -20.54 -6.89
C SER A 71 6.76 -21.54 -5.78
N ILE A 72 6.59 -21.15 -4.51
CA ILE A 72 6.75 -22.04 -3.34
C ILE A 72 5.43 -22.64 -2.83
N ASN A 73 4.33 -22.51 -3.59
CA ASN A 73 2.99 -22.98 -3.23
C ASN A 73 2.44 -22.45 -1.89
N LYS A 74 2.96 -21.32 -1.40
CA LYS A 74 2.44 -20.62 -0.21
C LYS A 74 1.34 -19.62 -0.54
N LEU A 75 1.06 -19.41 -1.81
CA LEU A 75 -0.08 -18.65 -2.31
C LEU A 75 -0.72 -19.44 -3.44
N SER A 76 -2.04 -19.34 -3.59
CA SER A 76 -2.76 -19.86 -4.75
C SER A 76 -3.44 -18.70 -5.50
N LEU A 77 -3.50 -18.79 -6.84
CA LEU A 77 -4.20 -17.81 -7.67
C LEU A 77 -5.72 -18.06 -7.65
N GLY A 78 -6.31 -17.90 -6.47
CA GLY A 78 -7.75 -18.01 -6.24
C GLY A 78 -8.47 -16.66 -6.26
N GLN A 79 -9.81 -16.70 -6.18
CA GLN A 79 -10.65 -15.49 -6.13
C GLN A 79 -10.30 -14.60 -4.93
N THR A 80 -9.93 -15.19 -3.78
CA THR A 80 -9.51 -14.47 -2.57
C THR A 80 -8.22 -13.67 -2.80
N THR A 81 -7.20 -14.31 -3.37
CA THR A 81 -5.92 -13.67 -3.72
C THR A 81 -6.11 -12.52 -4.68
N VAL A 82 -6.86 -12.72 -5.76
CA VAL A 82 -7.14 -11.66 -6.74
C VAL A 82 -7.90 -10.51 -6.08
N SER A 83 -8.92 -10.82 -5.27
CA SER A 83 -9.70 -9.80 -4.57
C SER A 83 -8.85 -9.00 -3.58
N ALA A 84 -7.95 -9.67 -2.84
CA ALA A 84 -7.00 -9.01 -1.95
C ALA A 84 -6.04 -8.10 -2.71
N LEU A 85 -5.46 -8.56 -3.84
CA LEU A 85 -4.61 -7.73 -4.70
C LEU A 85 -5.35 -6.49 -5.19
N VAL A 86 -6.57 -6.65 -5.70
CA VAL A 86 -7.40 -5.53 -6.15
C VAL A 86 -7.66 -4.57 -4.98
N GLY A 87 -8.00 -5.07 -3.80
CA GLY A 87 -8.22 -4.24 -2.61
C GLY A 87 -6.98 -3.48 -2.15
N VAL A 88 -5.79 -4.07 -2.29
CA VAL A 88 -4.52 -3.42 -1.94
C VAL A 88 -4.11 -2.34 -2.95
N PHE A 89 -4.36 -2.55 -4.25
CA PHE A 89 -3.95 -1.61 -5.30
C PHE A 89 -4.98 -0.52 -5.60
N MET A 90 -6.27 -0.81 -5.46
CA MET A 90 -7.35 0.10 -5.81
C MET A 90 -7.21 1.48 -5.14
N PRO A 91 -6.84 1.59 -3.84
CA PRO A 91 -6.72 2.88 -3.20
C PRO A 91 -5.76 3.86 -3.91
N ASP A 92 -4.54 3.44 -4.23
CA ASP A 92 -3.57 4.29 -4.92
C ASP A 92 -3.95 4.54 -6.37
N LEU A 93 -4.55 3.54 -7.05
CA LEU A 93 -5.04 3.72 -8.41
C LEU A 93 -6.12 4.81 -8.47
N LEU A 94 -7.04 4.85 -7.50
CA LEU A 94 -8.05 5.90 -7.39
C LEU A 94 -7.44 7.26 -7.05
N TRP A 95 -6.37 7.27 -6.25
CA TRP A 95 -5.67 8.50 -5.86
C TRP A 95 -4.92 9.13 -7.03
N ILE A 96 -4.26 8.32 -7.85
CA ILE A 96 -3.48 8.79 -9.01
C ILE A 96 -4.34 9.04 -10.25
N MET A 97 -5.56 8.47 -10.31
CA MET A 97 -6.49 8.58 -11.44
C MET A 97 -6.69 10.02 -11.96
N PRO A 98 -6.88 11.05 -11.11
CA PRO A 98 -7.10 12.41 -11.59
C PRO A 98 -5.91 13.00 -12.34
N TRP A 99 -4.72 12.50 -12.05
CA TRP A 99 -3.46 12.95 -12.61
C TRP A 99 -3.16 12.22 -13.92
N VAL A 100 -3.35 10.90 -13.96
CA VAL A 100 -3.07 10.06 -15.13
C VAL A 100 -4.05 10.35 -16.26
N PHE A 101 -5.34 10.48 -15.96
CA PHE A 101 -6.38 10.65 -16.96
C PHE A 101 -6.78 12.12 -17.19
N ASN A 102 -6.12 13.07 -16.49
CA ASN A 102 -6.49 14.48 -16.48
C ASN A 102 -8.00 14.70 -16.21
N TYR A 103 -8.58 13.86 -15.34
CA TYR A 103 -10.01 13.79 -15.07
C TYR A 103 -10.27 14.10 -13.60
N LYS A 104 -10.89 15.25 -13.31
CA LYS A 104 -11.19 15.68 -11.95
C LYS A 104 -12.70 15.82 -11.74
N ASN A 105 -13.19 15.23 -10.66
CA ASN A 105 -14.55 15.44 -10.19
C ASN A 105 -14.56 15.56 -8.66
N LYS A 106 -15.69 16.01 -8.09
CA LYS A 106 -15.83 16.22 -6.64
C LYS A 106 -15.63 14.95 -5.81
N TRP A 107 -15.91 13.77 -6.37
CA TRP A 107 -15.72 12.50 -5.67
C TRP A 107 -14.23 12.15 -5.58
N LEU A 108 -13.50 12.26 -6.68
CA LEU A 108 -12.05 12.05 -6.73
C LEU A 108 -11.30 13.05 -5.85
N GLU A 109 -11.74 14.31 -5.80
CA GLU A 109 -11.16 15.32 -4.90
C GLU A 109 -11.40 14.99 -3.43
N LYS A 110 -12.61 14.51 -3.07
CA LYS A 110 -12.89 14.03 -1.71
C LYS A 110 -12.04 12.82 -1.36
N TYR A 111 -11.89 11.89 -2.30
CA TYR A 111 -11.06 10.70 -2.14
C TYR A 111 -9.58 11.06 -1.96
N GLU A 112 -9.06 11.96 -2.79
CA GLU A 112 -7.70 12.51 -2.67
C GLU A 112 -7.50 13.11 -1.27
N ASN A 113 -8.42 13.98 -0.82
CA ASN A 113 -8.33 14.57 0.52
C ASN A 113 -8.42 13.53 1.64
N PHE A 114 -9.23 12.49 1.50
CA PHE A 114 -9.31 11.39 2.45
C PHE A 114 -7.99 10.62 2.53
N HIS A 115 -7.46 10.18 1.39
CA HIS A 115 -6.17 9.47 1.29
C HIS A 115 -5.05 10.32 1.93
N LEU A 116 -4.94 11.60 1.55
CA LEU A 116 -4.00 12.55 2.16
C LEU A 116 -4.22 12.77 3.67
N THR A 117 -5.44 12.57 4.18
CA THR A 117 -5.74 12.66 5.62
C THR A 117 -5.25 11.43 6.36
N VAL A 118 -5.38 10.24 5.76
CA VAL A 118 -4.87 8.98 6.32
C VAL A 118 -3.37 9.05 6.57
N HIS A 119 -2.60 9.47 5.56
CA HIS A 119 -1.15 9.71 5.69
C HIS A 119 -0.79 10.67 6.84
N LYS A 120 -1.71 11.58 7.21
CA LYS A 120 -1.49 12.56 8.28
C LYS A 120 -1.94 12.12 9.67
N LEU A 121 -2.56 10.95 9.82
CA LEU A 121 -3.15 10.49 11.09
C LEU A 121 -2.12 10.33 12.21
N ILE A 122 -0.99 9.66 11.93
CA ILE A 122 0.07 9.41 12.92
C ILE A 122 1.21 10.44 12.80
N TYR A 123 1.35 11.02 11.62
CA TYR A 123 2.45 11.88 11.20
C TYR A 123 2.67 13.16 12.03
N LYS A 124 1.64 13.69 12.70
CA LYS A 124 1.72 15.02 13.34
C LYS A 124 2.53 15.10 14.64
N LYS A 125 3.18 14.02 15.10
CA LYS A 125 3.88 14.02 16.41
C LYS A 125 5.36 13.62 16.39
N ILE A 126 5.85 12.88 15.39
CA ILE A 126 7.20 12.29 15.42
C ILE A 126 7.81 12.31 14.00
N TYR A 127 8.93 13.02 13.83
CA TYR A 127 9.75 12.91 12.63
C TYR A 127 10.62 11.65 12.71
N ILE A 128 10.48 10.75 11.74
CA ILE A 128 11.30 9.54 11.61
C ILE A 128 12.16 9.71 10.36
N THR A 129 13.48 9.65 10.51
CA THR A 129 14.41 9.72 9.37
C THR A 129 14.35 8.45 8.52
N ALA A 130 14.71 8.56 7.24
CA ALA A 130 14.84 7.44 6.30
C ALA A 130 15.55 6.22 6.90
N TRP A 131 16.66 6.50 7.59
CA TRP A 131 17.54 5.52 8.20
C TRP A 131 16.90 4.75 9.36
N ILE A 132 15.78 5.24 9.91
CA ILE A 132 15.00 4.57 10.94
C ILE A 132 13.73 3.95 10.31
N ALA A 133 13.06 4.68 9.42
CA ALA A 133 11.84 4.23 8.76
C ALA A 133 12.09 2.97 7.90
N ILE A 134 13.14 2.96 7.07
CA ILE A 134 13.43 1.84 6.18
C ILE A 134 13.75 0.56 6.97
N PRO A 135 14.65 0.54 7.98
CA PRO A 135 14.87 -0.66 8.78
C PRO A 135 13.64 -1.11 9.55
N LEU A 136 12.82 -0.18 10.05
CA LEU A 136 11.58 -0.53 10.75
C LEU A 136 10.57 -1.21 9.83
N GLN A 137 10.37 -0.68 8.63
CA GLN A 137 9.50 -1.28 7.60
C GLN A 137 10.03 -2.65 7.16
N LEU A 138 11.34 -2.76 6.94
CA LEU A 138 11.96 -4.03 6.59
C LEU A 138 11.81 -5.06 7.71
N ALA A 139 12.05 -4.68 8.97
CA ALA A 139 11.86 -5.56 10.11
C ALA A 139 10.40 -6.01 10.26
N PHE A 140 9.45 -5.08 10.15
CA PHE A 140 8.03 -5.39 10.20
C PHE A 140 7.60 -6.34 9.08
N PHE A 141 8.07 -6.07 7.85
CA PHE A 141 7.86 -6.94 6.70
C PHE A 141 8.41 -8.34 6.95
N LEU A 142 9.67 -8.47 7.40
CA LEU A 142 10.32 -9.75 7.65
C LEU A 142 9.58 -10.54 8.74
N ILE A 143 9.13 -9.89 9.81
CA ILE A 143 8.36 -10.54 10.88
C ILE A 143 7.04 -11.10 10.32
N LEU A 144 6.25 -10.28 9.63
CA LEU A 144 4.98 -10.74 9.05
C LEU A 144 5.20 -11.85 8.01
N PHE A 145 6.25 -11.73 7.21
CA PHE A 145 6.59 -12.69 6.18
C PHE A 145 7.02 -14.03 6.78
N SER A 146 7.87 -14.03 7.81
CA SER A 146 8.26 -15.23 8.54
C SER A 146 7.08 -15.90 9.22
N ILE A 147 6.20 -15.13 9.86
CA ILE A 147 4.95 -15.65 10.44
C ILE A 147 4.12 -16.33 9.35
N TYR A 148 3.91 -15.66 8.21
CA TYR A 148 3.13 -16.22 7.10
C TYR A 148 3.71 -17.53 6.57
N LEU A 149 5.03 -17.61 6.39
CA LEU A 149 5.68 -18.84 5.93
C LEU A 149 5.59 -19.99 6.94
N SER A 150 5.48 -19.68 8.24
CA SER A 150 5.34 -20.67 9.31
C SER A 150 3.94 -21.27 9.45
N ILE A 151 2.93 -20.62 8.87
CA ILE A 151 1.57 -21.18 8.80
C ILE A 151 1.61 -22.29 7.75
N GLU A 152 1.26 -23.51 8.14
CA GLU A 152 1.26 -24.70 7.28
C GLU A 152 0.31 -24.55 6.08
#